data_AF-A0A957H6F5-F1
#
_entry.id   AF-A0A957H6F5-F1
#
_cell.length_a   1.000
_cell.length_b   1.000
_cell.length_c   1.000
_cell.angle_alpha   90.00
_cell.angle_beta   90.00
_cell.angle_gamma   90.00
#
_symmetry.space_group_name_H-M   'P 1'
#
loop_
_entity.id
_entity.type
_entity.pdbx_description
1 polymer ?
#
loop_
_entity_poly.entity_id
_entity_poly.type
_entity_poly.pdbx_seq_one_letter_code
_entity_poly.pdbx_strand_id
1 'polypeptide(L)'
;AKLMMQFIPGADFIFSGFSAIPKRDNMFGGGNFDADDLDDYNVLQRDMQVDGGLRPIDEAEAIAVRSRAAMAIQAVYAELGFPPITDEEVEAAILAHSSADVPDRNLVADMAAADAFMAGERSSLDVVRALQRHGYDEIAANILEMGRQRVIGDYLQPSAIFDGAFHVQSAINDANDYQGPGTGYRLTGARWEAVQQIPQAKSPREFIDAQLGGPSEKLVEIGDAKAGTRPEVVVAVGPAFGSAMIKTIGELAHEDVLAAILTGVASAGLIARVVKVYHSADCAAIGYAGAQLSGSGIAIGLQSRGTAVIQKKGYEPLHNLELFPQSPSLALATYEAMGRNAALYALGQAPPPVAVQVDNGARLRLIVKTALLHKREMEEVKDQPPVEMLFNWEPDVA
;
A
#
# COMPACT_ATOMS: atom_id res chain seq x y z
N ALA A 1 10.19 8.88 -18.16
CA ALA A 1 9.84 8.90 -19.60
C ALA A 1 10.85 8.12 -20.46
N LYS A 2 12.14 8.50 -20.51
CA LYS A 2 13.16 7.82 -21.36
C LYS A 2 13.17 6.29 -21.19
N LEU A 3 13.22 5.80 -19.95
CA LEU A 3 13.18 4.35 -19.62
C LEU A 3 12.01 3.60 -20.26
N MET A 4 10.82 4.22 -20.32
CA MET A 4 9.59 3.53 -20.73
C MET A 4 9.67 2.96 -22.15
N MET A 5 10.54 3.53 -22.99
CA MET A 5 10.74 3.11 -24.37
C MET A 5 11.42 1.75 -24.51
N GLN A 6 12.18 1.31 -23.49
CA GLN A 6 12.80 -0.03 -23.44
C GLN A 6 12.12 -0.92 -22.41
N PHE A 7 11.67 -0.34 -21.30
CA PHE A 7 11.00 -1.07 -20.21
C PHE A 7 9.70 -1.72 -20.66
N ILE A 8 8.78 -0.97 -21.28
CA ILE A 8 7.45 -1.48 -21.66
C ILE A 8 7.54 -2.59 -22.73
N PRO A 9 8.26 -2.42 -23.85
CA PRO A 9 8.34 -3.49 -24.87
C PRO A 9 9.28 -4.63 -24.48
N GLY A 10 10.19 -4.41 -23.53
CA GLY A 10 11.31 -5.30 -23.26
C GLY A 10 12.46 -5.16 -24.27
N ALA A 11 13.65 -5.57 -23.85
CA ALA A 11 14.85 -5.73 -24.66
C ALA A 11 15.70 -6.84 -24.02
N ASP A 12 16.69 -7.38 -24.73
CA ASP A 12 17.58 -8.43 -24.17
C ASP A 12 18.21 -7.98 -22.85
N PHE A 13 18.59 -6.70 -22.79
CA PHE A 13 18.92 -5.99 -21.56
C PHE A 13 18.17 -4.65 -21.55
N ILE A 14 17.10 -4.54 -20.76
CA ILE A 14 16.35 -3.29 -20.59
C ILE A 14 17.28 -2.15 -20.13
N PHE A 15 18.19 -2.49 -19.22
CA PHE A 15 19.31 -1.65 -18.84
C PHE A 15 20.62 -2.34 -19.19
N SER A 16 21.44 -1.69 -20.01
CA SER A 16 22.84 -2.06 -20.21
C SER A 16 23.77 -1.49 -19.13
N GLY A 17 23.24 -1.18 -17.94
CA GLY A 17 23.95 -0.43 -16.90
C GLY A 17 23.01 0.24 -15.89
N PHE A 18 22.06 -0.52 -15.31
CA PHE A 18 21.36 -0.05 -14.11
C PHE A 18 22.41 0.07 -13.00
N SER A 19 22.50 1.23 -12.35
CA SER A 19 23.52 1.41 -11.32
C SER A 19 23.10 0.69 -10.05
N ALA A 20 23.74 -0.44 -9.73
CA ALA A 20 23.48 -1.17 -8.48
C ALA A 20 24.07 -0.49 -7.22
N ILE A 21 24.62 0.71 -7.39
CA ILE A 21 25.19 1.59 -6.36
C ILE A 21 24.64 3.01 -6.58
N PRO A 22 24.60 3.87 -5.54
CA PRO A 22 24.09 5.23 -5.70
C PRO A 22 24.95 6.03 -6.68
N LYS A 23 24.32 7.01 -7.35
CA LYS A 23 24.91 7.79 -8.45
C LYS A 23 26.30 8.36 -8.17
N ARG A 24 26.53 8.78 -6.93
CA ARG A 24 27.82 9.32 -6.44
C ARG A 24 28.99 8.37 -6.63
N ASP A 25 28.76 7.06 -6.52
CA ASP A 25 29.79 6.04 -6.64
C ASP A 25 29.85 5.46 -8.06
N ASN A 26 28.92 5.83 -8.93
CA ASN A 26 28.89 5.35 -10.30
C ASN A 26 29.99 6.03 -11.13
N MET A 27 31.02 5.25 -11.45
CA MET A 27 32.19 5.71 -12.22
C MET A 27 31.93 5.97 -13.72
N PHE A 28 30.69 5.82 -14.18
CA PHE A 28 30.27 6.05 -15.58
C PHE A 28 29.41 7.32 -15.75
N GLY A 29 29.51 8.27 -14.82
CA GLY A 29 28.82 9.56 -14.88
C GLY A 29 27.39 9.55 -14.32
N GLY A 30 27.04 8.51 -13.57
CA GLY A 30 25.73 8.35 -12.96
C GLY A 30 24.70 7.78 -13.93
N GLY A 31 24.27 6.53 -13.68
CA GLY A 31 23.27 5.84 -14.49
C GLY A 31 21.94 6.60 -14.61
N ASN A 32 21.10 6.18 -15.56
CA ASN A 32 19.75 6.76 -15.72
C ASN A 32 18.82 6.39 -14.55
N PHE A 33 19.10 5.26 -13.90
CA PHE A 33 18.51 4.78 -12.65
C PHE A 33 19.65 4.24 -11.78
N ASP A 34 19.48 4.31 -10.46
CA ASP A 34 20.46 3.80 -9.50
C ASP A 34 19.85 3.01 -8.33
N ALA A 35 20.67 2.72 -7.31
CA ALA A 35 20.25 1.94 -6.15
C ALA A 35 19.06 2.56 -5.39
N ASP A 36 18.90 3.89 -5.43
CA ASP A 36 17.79 4.58 -4.76
C ASP A 36 16.46 4.35 -5.50
N ASP A 37 16.52 3.99 -6.78
CA ASP A 37 15.35 3.75 -7.62
C ASP A 37 14.88 2.28 -7.63
N LEU A 38 15.53 1.38 -6.88
CA LEU A 38 15.21 -0.06 -6.90
C LEU A 38 13.75 -0.34 -6.49
N ASP A 39 13.26 0.36 -5.46
CA ASP A 39 11.88 0.22 -5.00
C ASP A 39 10.88 0.73 -6.04
N ASP A 40 11.11 1.93 -6.59
CA ASP A 40 10.28 2.48 -7.67
C ASP A 40 10.26 1.56 -8.89
N TYR A 41 11.40 0.98 -9.24
CA TYR A 41 11.48 0.04 -10.36
C TYR A 41 10.68 -1.24 -10.11
N ASN A 42 10.69 -1.77 -8.88
CA ASN A 42 9.85 -2.92 -8.50
C ASN A 42 8.36 -2.56 -8.52
N VAL A 43 7.98 -1.37 -8.06
CA VAL A 43 6.59 -0.88 -8.13
C VAL A 43 6.13 -0.74 -9.59
N LEU A 44 6.97 -0.18 -10.47
CA LEU A 44 6.64 -0.05 -11.90
C LEU A 44 6.38 -1.39 -12.57
N GLN A 45 7.21 -2.41 -12.28
CA GLN A 45 7.01 -3.78 -12.79
C GLN A 45 5.65 -4.34 -12.37
N ARG A 46 5.30 -4.17 -11.09
CA ARG A 46 4.03 -4.62 -10.52
C ARG A 46 2.83 -3.87 -11.09
N ASP A 47 2.89 -2.54 -11.16
CA ASP A 47 1.75 -1.71 -11.58
C ASP A 47 1.40 -1.90 -13.05
N MET A 48 2.40 -2.13 -13.90
CA MET A 48 2.22 -2.29 -15.35
C MET A 48 2.14 -3.75 -15.79
N GLN A 49 2.37 -4.71 -14.88
CA GLN A 49 2.57 -6.13 -15.19
C GLN A 49 3.64 -6.31 -16.29
N VAL A 50 4.77 -5.62 -16.14
CA VAL A 50 5.92 -5.66 -17.05
C VAL A 50 7.09 -6.29 -16.32
N ASP A 51 7.77 -7.23 -16.97
CA ASP A 51 8.99 -7.81 -16.42
C ASP A 51 10.18 -6.90 -16.70
N GLY A 52 10.70 -6.25 -15.67
CA GLY A 52 11.85 -5.36 -15.74
C GLY A 52 13.19 -6.07 -15.54
N GLY A 53 13.19 -7.40 -15.37
CA GLY A 53 14.39 -8.19 -15.12
C GLY A 53 14.94 -8.14 -13.69
N LEU A 54 14.29 -7.40 -12.77
CA LEU A 54 14.65 -7.35 -11.35
C LEU A 54 13.56 -7.98 -10.47
N ARG A 55 13.85 -8.19 -9.19
CA ARG A 55 12.85 -8.59 -8.19
C ARG A 55 13.06 -7.82 -6.90
N PRO A 56 12.00 -7.65 -6.10
CA PRO A 56 12.17 -7.25 -4.71
C PRO A 56 13.00 -8.30 -3.94
N ILE A 57 13.79 -7.81 -3.01
CA ILE A 57 14.50 -8.58 -1.99
C ILE A 57 14.22 -7.93 -0.64
N ASP A 58 14.29 -8.69 0.45
CA ASP A 58 14.26 -8.11 1.78
C ASP A 58 15.67 -7.73 2.27
N GLU A 59 15.72 -6.92 3.32
CA GLU A 59 16.98 -6.43 3.89
C GLU A 59 17.84 -7.57 4.43
N ALA A 60 17.22 -8.61 5.01
CA ALA A 60 17.93 -9.76 5.57
C ALA A 60 18.64 -10.57 4.46
N GLU A 61 17.98 -10.77 3.32
CA GLU A 61 18.54 -11.39 2.13
C GLU A 61 19.71 -10.57 1.59
N ALA A 62 19.54 -9.24 1.48
CA ALA A 62 20.61 -8.34 1.04
C ALA A 62 21.86 -8.42 1.94
N ILE A 63 21.67 -8.36 3.26
CA ILE A 63 22.73 -8.47 4.26
C ILE A 63 23.44 -9.82 4.15
N ALA A 64 22.69 -10.92 4.05
CA ALA A 64 23.26 -12.27 3.97
C ALA A 64 24.15 -12.44 2.73
N VAL A 65 23.71 -11.97 1.56
CA VAL A 65 24.49 -12.05 0.32
C VAL A 65 25.73 -11.15 0.39
N ARG A 66 25.60 -9.92 0.91
CA ARG A 66 26.74 -8.99 1.07
C ARG A 66 27.77 -9.50 2.06
N SER A 67 27.34 -10.06 3.18
CA SER A 67 28.20 -10.69 4.18
C SER A 67 29.01 -11.83 3.58
N ARG A 68 28.32 -12.76 2.90
CA ARG A 68 28.98 -13.85 2.20
C ARG A 68 30.01 -13.37 1.18
N ALA A 69 29.69 -12.33 0.41
CA ALA A 69 30.60 -11.77 -0.60
C ALA A 69 31.81 -11.06 0.03
N ALA A 70 31.60 -10.24 1.06
CA ALA A 70 32.66 -9.49 1.74
C ALA A 70 33.67 -10.41 2.44
N MET A 71 33.19 -11.46 3.11
CA MET A 71 34.06 -12.46 3.74
C MET A 71 34.80 -13.33 2.70
N ALA A 72 34.15 -13.65 1.57
CA ALA A 72 34.80 -14.40 0.49
C ALA A 72 35.93 -13.61 -0.16
N ILE A 73 35.73 -12.32 -0.46
CA ILE A 73 36.79 -11.48 -1.04
C ILE A 73 37.93 -11.23 -0.04
N GLN A 74 37.60 -11.09 1.25
CA GLN A 74 38.60 -11.01 2.32
C GLN A 74 39.51 -12.25 2.33
N ALA A 75 38.93 -13.45 2.27
CA ALA A 75 39.68 -14.70 2.24
C ALA A 75 40.59 -14.82 1.00
N VAL A 76 40.10 -14.40 -0.17
CA VAL A 76 40.90 -14.36 -1.40
C VAL A 76 42.09 -13.42 -1.26
N TYR A 77 41.87 -12.21 -0.72
CA TYR A 77 42.95 -11.24 -0.52
C TYR A 77 44.01 -11.76 0.44
N ALA A 78 43.60 -12.39 1.54
CA ALA A 78 44.51 -12.99 2.49
C ALA A 78 45.35 -14.12 1.88
N GLU A 79 44.72 -15.05 1.15
CA GLU A 79 45.41 -16.19 0.52
C GLU A 79 46.41 -15.75 -0.57
N LEU A 80 46.04 -14.74 -1.36
CA LEU A 80 46.86 -14.24 -2.45
C LEU A 80 47.94 -13.24 -1.98
N GLY A 81 47.98 -12.89 -0.70
CA GLY A 81 48.93 -11.94 -0.14
C GLY A 81 48.73 -10.51 -0.66
N PHE A 82 47.49 -10.13 -0.94
CA PHE A 82 47.12 -8.75 -1.27
C PHE A 82 47.02 -7.89 0.00
N PRO A 83 46.99 -6.54 -0.13
CA PRO A 83 46.81 -5.67 1.03
C PRO A 83 45.53 -6.05 1.78
N PRO A 84 45.60 -6.27 3.11
CA PRO A 84 44.53 -6.93 3.85
C PRO A 84 43.20 -6.18 3.74
N ILE A 85 42.10 -6.94 3.69
CA ILE A 85 40.75 -6.44 3.93
C ILE A 85 40.45 -6.73 5.41
N THR A 86 40.27 -5.68 6.20
CA THR A 86 40.03 -5.78 7.63
C THR A 86 38.59 -6.21 7.94
N ASP A 87 38.35 -6.72 9.14
CA ASP A 87 36.98 -7.03 9.60
C ASP A 87 36.11 -5.76 9.67
N GLU A 88 36.71 -4.60 9.97
CA GLU A 88 36.02 -3.31 9.94
C GLU A 88 35.51 -2.97 8.53
N GLU A 89 36.33 -3.20 7.50
CA GLU A 89 35.90 -3.02 6.10
C GLU A 89 34.81 -4.01 5.70
N VAL A 90 34.88 -5.27 6.16
CA VAL A 90 33.84 -6.27 5.91
C VAL A 90 32.51 -5.84 6.53
N GLU A 91 32.49 -5.51 7.81
CA GLU A 91 31.27 -5.08 8.52
C GLU A 91 30.68 -3.80 7.90
N ALA A 92 31.54 -2.83 7.57
CA ALA A 92 31.12 -1.61 6.88
C ALA A 92 30.50 -1.92 5.51
N ALA A 93 31.16 -2.73 4.69
CA ALA A 93 30.67 -3.10 3.37
C ALA A 93 29.34 -3.88 3.42
N ILE A 94 29.03 -4.60 4.49
CA ILE A 94 27.75 -5.33 4.61
C ILE A 94 26.57 -4.36 4.63
N LEU A 95 26.67 -3.26 5.38
CA LEU A 95 25.58 -2.31 5.59
C LEU A 95 25.69 -1.03 4.73
N ALA A 96 26.81 -0.84 4.05
CA ALA A 96 27.08 0.38 3.31
C ALA A 96 26.04 0.72 2.25
N HIS A 97 25.51 1.94 2.39
CA HIS A 97 24.96 2.79 1.34
C HIS A 97 25.84 2.86 0.08
N SER A 98 27.06 3.28 0.38
CA SER A 98 27.95 3.94 -0.55
C SER A 98 29.40 3.88 -0.04
N SER A 99 30.33 4.29 -0.87
CA SER A 99 31.77 4.39 -0.55
C SER A 99 32.11 5.23 0.68
N ALA A 100 31.25 6.14 1.13
CA ALA A 100 31.51 6.98 2.31
C ALA A 100 31.20 6.26 3.61
N ASP A 101 30.49 5.14 3.52
CA ASP A 101 30.17 4.28 4.64
C ASP A 101 31.25 3.21 4.86
N VAL A 102 32.27 3.17 3.97
CA VAL A 102 33.37 2.20 3.98
C VAL A 102 34.69 2.91 4.29
N PRO A 103 35.57 2.34 5.14
CA PRO A 103 36.88 2.92 5.44
C PRO A 103 37.76 3.12 4.21
N ASP A 104 38.59 4.17 4.24
CA ASP A 104 39.59 4.43 3.19
C ASP A 104 40.66 3.34 3.17
N ARG A 105 40.98 2.86 1.95
CA ARG A 105 42.08 1.92 1.71
C ARG A 105 43.36 2.63 1.28
N ASN A 106 44.50 1.96 1.47
CA ASN A 106 45.78 2.43 0.93
C ASN A 106 45.84 2.16 -0.58
N LEU A 107 45.35 3.12 -1.37
CA LEU A 107 45.31 3.05 -2.83
C LEU A 107 46.66 2.74 -3.47
N VAL A 108 47.76 3.26 -2.91
CA VAL A 108 49.11 3.01 -3.45
C VAL A 108 49.49 1.53 -3.30
N ALA A 109 49.19 0.93 -2.16
CA ALA A 109 49.44 -0.48 -1.92
C ALA A 109 48.54 -1.39 -2.79
N ASP A 110 47.27 -1.03 -2.93
CA ASP A 110 46.33 -1.77 -3.78
C ASP A 110 46.74 -1.71 -5.26
N MET A 111 47.13 -0.53 -5.76
CA MET A 111 47.63 -0.38 -7.13
C MET A 111 48.91 -1.19 -7.37
N ALA A 112 49.87 -1.15 -6.44
CA ALA A 112 51.09 -1.93 -6.56
C ALA A 112 50.82 -3.45 -6.57
N ALA A 113 49.87 -3.92 -5.77
CA ALA A 113 49.45 -5.31 -5.76
C ALA A 113 48.73 -5.72 -7.06
N ALA A 114 47.88 -4.84 -7.59
CA ALA A 114 47.20 -5.05 -8.87
C ALA A 114 48.21 -5.13 -10.04
N ASP A 115 49.17 -4.21 -10.10
CA ASP A 115 50.24 -4.23 -11.11
C ASP A 115 51.09 -5.51 -11.02
N ALA A 116 51.45 -5.92 -9.81
CA ALA A 116 52.19 -7.16 -9.58
C ALA A 116 51.38 -8.41 -9.96
N PHE A 117 50.07 -8.41 -9.74
CA PHE A 117 49.19 -9.49 -10.18
C PHE A 117 49.12 -9.57 -11.71
N MET A 118 48.91 -8.45 -12.38
CA MET A 118 48.83 -8.37 -13.85
C MET A 118 50.14 -8.73 -14.54
N ALA A 119 51.29 -8.46 -13.92
CA ALA A 119 52.61 -8.84 -14.42
C ALA A 119 52.99 -10.30 -14.13
N GLY A 120 52.25 -10.98 -13.25
CA GLY A 120 52.54 -12.35 -12.83
C GLY A 120 51.87 -13.43 -13.68
N GLU A 121 52.10 -14.69 -13.31
CA GLU A 121 51.48 -15.87 -13.96
C GLU A 121 50.16 -16.30 -13.30
N ARG A 122 49.74 -15.60 -12.24
CA ARG A 122 48.53 -15.92 -11.49
C ARG A 122 47.28 -15.65 -12.34
N SER A 123 46.25 -16.44 -12.14
CA SER A 123 45.01 -16.42 -12.92
C SER A 123 43.77 -16.59 -12.03
N SER A 124 42.58 -16.62 -12.64
CA SER A 124 41.33 -16.93 -11.93
C SER A 124 41.36 -18.30 -11.25
N LEU A 125 42.20 -19.24 -11.69
CA LEU A 125 42.35 -20.54 -11.02
C LEU A 125 43.01 -20.43 -9.65
N ASP A 126 43.80 -19.39 -9.40
CA ASP A 126 44.38 -19.12 -8.08
C ASP A 126 43.32 -18.56 -7.13
N VAL A 127 42.38 -17.74 -7.64
CA VAL A 127 41.20 -17.27 -6.90
C VAL A 127 40.28 -18.45 -6.54
N VAL A 128 40.01 -19.36 -7.48
CA VAL A 128 39.22 -20.58 -7.23
C VAL A 128 39.87 -21.43 -6.14
N ARG A 129 41.19 -21.66 -6.22
CA ARG A 129 41.92 -22.42 -5.19
C ARG A 129 41.90 -21.72 -3.83
N ALA A 130 42.00 -20.40 -3.81
CA ALA A 130 41.89 -19.62 -2.57
C ALA A 130 40.51 -19.81 -1.91
N LEU A 131 39.43 -19.58 -2.66
CA LEU A 131 38.08 -19.77 -2.16
C LEU A 131 37.84 -21.19 -1.62
N GLN A 132 38.29 -22.21 -2.35
CA GLN A 132 38.15 -23.61 -1.94
C GLN A 132 38.92 -23.92 -0.64
N ARG A 133 40.14 -23.39 -0.47
CA ARG A 133 40.92 -23.57 0.77
C ARG A 133 40.28 -22.94 2.00
N HIS A 134 39.49 -21.89 1.79
CA HIS A 134 38.78 -21.16 2.85
C HIS A 134 37.31 -21.59 2.98
N GLY A 135 36.91 -22.71 2.37
CA GLY A 135 35.58 -23.30 2.53
C GLY A 135 34.45 -22.65 1.71
N TYR A 136 34.78 -21.78 0.75
CA TYR A 136 33.83 -21.18 -0.18
C TYR A 136 33.64 -22.03 -1.44
N ASP A 137 33.38 -23.33 -1.27
CA ASP A 137 33.36 -24.32 -2.35
C ASP A 137 32.36 -23.97 -3.46
N GLU A 138 31.17 -23.49 -3.10
CA GLU A 138 30.14 -23.09 -4.06
C GLU A 138 30.60 -21.88 -4.91
N ILE A 139 31.19 -20.85 -4.28
CA ILE A 139 31.69 -19.67 -5.00
C ILE A 139 32.86 -20.06 -5.90
N ALA A 140 33.75 -20.92 -5.42
CA ALA A 140 34.86 -21.46 -6.19
C ALA A 140 34.36 -22.22 -7.43
N ALA A 141 33.36 -23.09 -7.26
CA ALA A 141 32.74 -23.84 -8.34
C ALA A 141 32.07 -22.92 -9.37
N ASN A 142 31.35 -21.89 -8.92
CA ASN A 142 30.71 -20.90 -9.79
C ASN A 142 31.72 -20.14 -10.66
N ILE A 143 32.83 -19.67 -10.08
CA ILE A 143 33.88 -18.98 -10.85
C ILE A 143 34.57 -19.93 -11.83
N LEU A 144 34.83 -21.18 -11.41
CA LEU A 144 35.41 -22.19 -12.29
C LEU A 144 34.49 -22.51 -13.48
N GLU A 145 33.18 -22.61 -13.24
CA GLU A 145 32.19 -22.86 -14.28
C GLU A 145 32.14 -21.70 -15.29
N MET A 146 32.17 -20.45 -14.84
CA MET A 146 32.32 -19.29 -15.73
C MET A 146 33.59 -19.37 -16.60
N GLY A 147 34.67 -19.97 -16.09
CA GLY A 147 35.86 -20.28 -16.88
C GLY A 147 35.62 -21.37 -17.92
N ARG A 148 34.89 -22.43 -17.57
CA ARG A 148 34.51 -23.53 -18.49
C ARG A 148 33.64 -23.04 -19.64
N GLN A 149 32.72 -22.11 -19.38
CA GLN A 149 31.85 -21.52 -20.41
C GLN A 149 32.62 -20.84 -21.54
N ARG A 150 33.82 -20.29 -21.26
CA ARG A 150 34.71 -19.72 -22.29
C ARG A 150 35.27 -20.77 -23.26
N VAL A 151 35.41 -22.02 -22.81
CA VAL A 151 35.89 -23.15 -23.62
C VAL A 151 34.76 -23.72 -24.47
N ILE A 152 33.55 -23.78 -23.91
CA ILE A 152 32.36 -24.29 -24.59
C ILE A 152 31.92 -23.32 -25.69
N GLY A 153 31.86 -22.03 -25.39
CA GLY A 153 31.54 -20.98 -26.37
C GLY A 153 30.05 -20.80 -26.67
N ASP A 154 29.15 -21.54 -26.02
CA ASP A 154 27.70 -21.42 -26.22
C ASP A 154 27.18 -20.01 -25.90
N TYR A 155 27.76 -19.35 -24.90
CA TYR A 155 27.43 -17.97 -24.53
C TYR A 155 27.89 -16.90 -25.54
N LEU A 156 28.54 -17.29 -26.64
CA LEU A 156 28.90 -16.38 -27.74
C LEU A 156 27.71 -16.11 -28.68
N GLN A 157 26.59 -16.80 -28.49
CA GLN A 157 25.38 -16.63 -29.29
C GLN A 157 24.65 -15.33 -28.94
N PRO A 158 23.82 -14.80 -29.86
CA PRO A 158 23.09 -13.55 -29.62
C PRO A 158 22.23 -13.61 -28.33
N SER A 159 22.33 -12.55 -27.53
CA SER A 159 21.54 -12.37 -26.30
C SER A 159 21.80 -13.41 -25.20
N ALA A 160 22.96 -14.08 -25.24
CA ALA A 160 23.26 -15.13 -24.27
C ALA A 160 23.44 -14.62 -22.83
N ILE A 161 22.73 -15.26 -21.91
CA ILE A 161 22.89 -15.18 -20.44
C ILE A 161 22.92 -16.59 -19.86
N PHE A 162 23.10 -16.71 -18.55
CA PHE A 162 23.09 -18.00 -17.84
C PHE A 162 21.89 -18.07 -16.88
N ASP A 163 21.26 -19.24 -16.79
CA ASP A 163 20.34 -19.55 -15.69
C ASP A 163 21.11 -19.87 -14.39
N GLY A 164 20.38 -20.20 -13.32
CA GLY A 164 20.97 -20.53 -12.01
C GLY A 164 21.83 -21.79 -11.97
N ALA A 165 21.84 -22.60 -13.05
CA ALA A 165 22.66 -23.80 -13.20
C ALA A 165 23.73 -23.65 -14.29
N PHE A 166 24.01 -22.42 -14.72
CA PHE A 166 24.95 -22.11 -15.81
C PHE A 166 24.56 -22.67 -17.18
N HIS A 167 23.29 -23.00 -17.41
CA HIS A 167 22.82 -23.27 -18.77
C HIS A 167 22.67 -21.96 -19.53
N VAL A 168 23.16 -21.93 -20.76
CA VAL A 168 23.03 -20.77 -21.64
C VAL A 168 21.58 -20.61 -22.07
N GLN A 169 21.03 -19.41 -21.88
CA GLN A 169 19.78 -18.94 -22.47
C GLN A 169 20.11 -17.84 -23.47
N SER A 170 19.67 -17.97 -24.71
CA SER A 170 20.05 -17.09 -25.82
C SER A 170 18.91 -17.00 -26.84
N ALA A 171 19.04 -16.11 -27.83
CA ALA A 171 18.06 -16.00 -28.91
C ALA A 171 17.93 -17.27 -29.78
N ILE A 172 18.83 -18.26 -29.62
CA ILE A 172 18.76 -19.54 -30.35
C ILE A 172 17.81 -20.54 -29.66
N ASN A 173 17.89 -20.67 -28.34
CA ASN A 173 17.15 -21.65 -27.56
C ASN A 173 15.99 -21.06 -26.74
N ASP A 174 15.93 -19.73 -26.63
CA ASP A 174 14.83 -18.95 -26.08
C ASP A 174 14.45 -17.82 -27.06
N ALA A 175 14.09 -18.24 -28.28
CA ALA A 175 13.76 -17.30 -29.35
C ALA A 175 12.45 -16.55 -29.06
N ASN A 176 12.47 -15.23 -29.18
CA ASN A 176 11.24 -14.43 -29.11
C ASN A 176 10.29 -14.79 -30.26
N ASP A 177 9.10 -15.29 -29.93
CA ASP A 177 8.10 -15.80 -30.86
C ASP A 177 6.85 -14.89 -30.96
N TYR A 178 6.97 -13.61 -30.60
CA TYR A 178 5.86 -12.67 -30.63
C TYR A 178 5.21 -12.52 -32.02
N GLN A 179 3.89 -12.76 -32.07
CA GLN A 179 3.01 -12.62 -33.24
C GLN A 179 1.75 -11.78 -32.94
N GLY A 180 1.73 -11.04 -31.82
CA GLY A 180 0.59 -10.24 -31.38
C GLY A 180 0.04 -10.62 -30.00
N PRO A 181 -1.08 -10.03 -29.57
CA PRO A 181 -1.71 -10.34 -28.28
C PRO A 181 -1.96 -11.85 -28.10
N GLY A 182 -1.58 -12.39 -26.94
CA GLY A 182 -1.69 -13.82 -26.60
C GLY A 182 -0.47 -14.68 -26.98
N THR A 183 0.51 -14.13 -27.69
CA THR A 183 1.78 -14.82 -28.04
C THR A 183 2.99 -14.10 -27.43
N GLY A 184 4.20 -14.64 -27.58
CA GLY A 184 5.42 -14.03 -27.04
C GLY A 184 5.60 -14.27 -25.54
N TYR A 185 6.65 -13.66 -24.99
CA TYR A 185 6.90 -13.61 -23.55
C TYR A 185 5.70 -13.02 -22.78
N ARG A 186 5.37 -13.63 -21.63
CA ARG A 186 4.29 -13.19 -20.74
C ARG A 186 4.71 -13.34 -19.28
N LEU A 187 4.66 -12.23 -18.54
CA LEU A 187 4.87 -12.22 -17.10
C LEU A 187 3.71 -12.94 -16.39
N THR A 188 3.91 -14.22 -16.07
CA THR A 188 2.91 -15.11 -15.46
C THR A 188 3.57 -16.09 -14.49
N GLY A 189 2.76 -16.85 -13.74
CA GLY A 189 3.23 -17.89 -12.81
C GLY A 189 4.16 -17.35 -11.71
N ALA A 190 5.16 -18.16 -11.34
CA ALA A 190 6.08 -17.86 -10.25
C ALA A 190 6.85 -16.54 -10.44
N ARG A 191 7.17 -16.17 -11.68
CA ARG A 191 7.85 -14.90 -11.97
C ARG A 191 6.95 -13.70 -11.67
N TRP A 192 5.67 -13.80 -12.04
CA TRP A 192 4.69 -12.76 -11.71
C TRP A 192 4.47 -12.65 -10.20
N GLU A 193 4.34 -13.78 -9.51
CA GLU A 193 4.24 -13.80 -8.05
C GLU A 193 5.45 -13.10 -7.41
N ALA A 194 6.67 -13.39 -7.85
CA ALA A 194 7.88 -12.72 -7.34
C ALA A 194 7.88 -11.20 -7.56
N VAL A 195 7.39 -10.70 -8.70
CA VAL A 195 7.25 -9.26 -8.98
C VAL A 195 6.21 -8.61 -8.06
N GLN A 196 5.16 -9.35 -7.65
CA GLN A 196 4.12 -8.82 -6.77
C GLN A 196 4.54 -8.70 -5.30
N GLN A 197 5.56 -9.45 -4.86
CA GLN A 197 6.05 -9.49 -3.46
C GLN A 197 6.88 -8.27 -3.07
N ILE A 198 6.35 -7.06 -3.30
CA ILE A 198 7.00 -5.82 -2.83
C ILE A 198 6.92 -5.74 -1.29
N PRO A 199 8.02 -5.49 -0.55
CA PRO A 199 8.02 -5.50 0.92
C PRO A 199 7.06 -4.49 1.56
N GLN A 200 6.79 -3.39 0.86
CA GLN A 200 5.93 -2.30 1.31
C GLN A 200 4.43 -2.59 1.10
N ALA A 201 4.06 -3.70 0.42
CA ALA A 201 2.67 -4.05 0.20
C ALA A 201 1.96 -4.39 1.52
N LYS A 202 0.95 -3.61 1.87
CA LYS A 202 0.08 -3.87 3.01
C LYS A 202 -1.19 -4.59 2.59
N SER A 203 -1.70 -5.45 3.47
CA SER A 203 -3.00 -6.08 3.26
C SER A 203 -4.11 -5.02 3.23
N PRO A 204 -5.02 -5.05 2.24
CA PRO A 204 -6.18 -4.16 2.25
C PRO A 204 -7.06 -4.30 3.51
N ARG A 205 -7.02 -5.44 4.20
CA ARG A 205 -7.79 -5.64 5.44
C ARG A 205 -7.26 -4.74 6.57
N GLU A 206 -5.94 -4.67 6.71
CA GLU A 206 -5.26 -3.87 7.75
C GLU A 206 -5.57 -2.37 7.65
N PHE A 207 -5.93 -1.86 6.47
CA PHE A 207 -6.28 -0.45 6.27
C PHE A 207 -7.54 0.02 7.01
N ILE A 208 -8.41 -0.92 7.41
CA ILE A 208 -9.69 -0.60 8.04
C ILE A 208 -9.86 -1.27 9.42
N ASP A 209 -8.87 -2.02 9.91
CA ASP A 209 -8.96 -2.76 11.17
C ASP A 209 -9.35 -1.88 12.35
N ALA A 210 -8.84 -0.64 12.38
CA ALA A 210 -9.18 0.34 13.43
C ALA A 210 -10.67 0.72 13.47
N GLN A 211 -11.39 0.56 12.35
CA GLN A 211 -12.83 0.84 12.23
C GLN A 211 -13.70 -0.37 12.52
N LEU A 212 -13.14 -1.59 12.44
CA LEU A 212 -13.89 -2.82 12.67
C LEU A 212 -14.14 -3.02 14.16
N GLY A 213 -15.25 -3.69 14.48
CA GLY A 213 -15.61 -3.99 15.86
C GLY A 213 -16.78 -4.96 15.97
N GLY A 214 -17.31 -5.04 17.18
CA GLY A 214 -18.52 -5.81 17.49
C GLY A 214 -19.73 -4.92 17.75
N PRO A 215 -20.92 -5.53 17.89
CA PRO A 215 -22.15 -4.85 18.31
C PRO A 215 -21.93 -3.97 19.55
N SER A 216 -22.34 -2.71 19.49
CA SER A 216 -22.37 -1.81 20.65
C SER A 216 -23.39 -2.29 21.67
N GLU A 217 -23.00 -2.32 22.94
CA GLU A 217 -23.91 -2.63 24.05
C GLU A 217 -24.93 -1.51 24.31
N LYS A 218 -24.61 -0.29 23.88
CA LYS A 218 -25.50 0.87 24.05
C LYS A 218 -26.50 1.02 22.91
N LEU A 219 -26.27 0.41 21.75
CA LEU A 219 -27.12 0.56 20.56
C LEU A 219 -27.77 -0.78 20.20
N VAL A 220 -29.01 -0.98 20.65
CA VAL A 220 -29.70 -2.27 20.59
C VAL A 220 -30.95 -2.20 19.70
N GLU A 221 -31.19 -3.23 18.90
CA GLU A 221 -32.41 -3.35 18.09
C GLU A 221 -33.64 -3.62 18.97
N ILE A 222 -34.71 -2.86 18.75
CA ILE A 222 -35.98 -3.00 19.52
C ILE A 222 -37.19 -3.40 18.67
N GLY A 223 -37.00 -3.60 17.36
CA GLY A 223 -38.02 -4.09 16.42
C GLY A 223 -38.17 -3.22 15.18
N ASP A 224 -39.06 -3.59 14.27
CA ASP A 224 -39.30 -2.84 13.02
C ASP A 224 -39.64 -1.38 13.29
N ALA A 225 -38.93 -0.46 12.62
CA ALA A 225 -39.23 0.96 12.69
C ALA A 225 -40.60 1.27 12.08
N LYS A 226 -41.42 2.01 12.82
CA LYS A 226 -42.73 2.48 12.35
C LYS A 226 -42.68 3.97 12.00
N ALA A 227 -43.66 4.41 11.22
CA ALA A 227 -43.83 5.82 10.89
C ALA A 227 -44.18 6.63 12.16
N GLY A 228 -43.45 7.70 12.39
CA GLY A 228 -43.67 8.62 13.51
C GLY A 228 -44.90 9.48 13.33
N THR A 229 -45.49 9.89 14.45
CA THR A 229 -46.72 10.72 14.49
C THR A 229 -46.52 12.08 15.16
N ARG A 230 -45.31 12.36 15.67
CA ARG A 230 -44.97 13.58 16.39
C ARG A 230 -43.79 14.29 15.69
N PRO A 231 -43.62 15.62 15.88
CA PRO A 231 -42.42 16.30 15.44
C PRO A 231 -41.17 15.67 16.07
N GLU A 232 -40.33 15.07 15.24
CA GLU A 232 -39.09 14.38 15.62
C GLU A 232 -38.06 14.48 14.51
N VAL A 233 -36.81 14.14 14.79
CA VAL A 233 -35.78 13.89 13.77
C VAL A 233 -35.43 12.40 13.78
N VAL A 234 -35.49 11.73 12.63
CA VAL A 234 -35.00 10.35 12.52
C VAL A 234 -33.50 10.37 12.19
N VAL A 235 -32.68 9.71 12.99
CA VAL A 235 -31.26 9.47 12.67
C VAL A 235 -31.16 8.07 12.08
N ALA A 236 -31.12 8.00 10.76
CA ALA A 236 -30.98 6.77 9.99
C ALA A 236 -29.50 6.41 9.79
N VAL A 237 -29.07 5.28 10.35
CA VAL A 237 -27.70 4.80 10.26
C VAL A 237 -27.59 3.60 9.31
N GLY A 238 -26.43 3.46 8.66
CA GLY A 238 -26.13 2.35 7.76
C GLY A 238 -26.06 0.98 8.45
N PRO A 239 -26.07 -0.11 7.66
CA PRO A 239 -26.22 -1.47 8.17
C PRO A 239 -25.10 -1.91 9.11
N ALA A 240 -23.86 -1.47 8.85
CA ALA A 240 -22.69 -1.82 9.67
C ALA A 240 -22.53 -0.95 10.93
N PHE A 241 -23.29 0.15 11.05
CA PHE A 241 -23.04 1.19 12.05
C PHE A 241 -23.26 0.66 13.48
N GLY A 242 -22.23 0.77 14.33
CA GLY A 242 -22.31 0.36 15.73
C GLY A 242 -22.34 -1.16 15.89
N SER A 243 -21.83 -1.87 14.88
CA SER A 243 -21.78 -3.33 14.83
C SER A 243 -20.51 -3.79 14.12
N ALA A 244 -20.61 -4.22 12.87
CA ALA A 244 -19.44 -4.57 12.05
C ALA A 244 -18.41 -3.45 11.95
N MET A 245 -18.85 -2.19 12.09
CA MET A 245 -18.00 -1.01 12.18
C MET A 245 -18.39 -0.16 13.39
N ILE A 246 -17.39 0.34 14.11
CA ILE A 246 -17.54 1.08 15.38
C ILE A 246 -16.90 2.47 15.37
N LYS A 247 -16.14 2.82 14.32
CA LYS A 247 -15.55 4.15 14.14
C LYS A 247 -15.71 4.67 12.71
N THR A 248 -15.81 5.99 12.61
CA THR A 248 -15.77 6.70 11.34
C THR A 248 -14.37 6.66 10.72
N ILE A 249 -14.25 7.11 9.46
CA ILE A 249 -12.94 7.25 8.79
C ILE A 249 -12.03 8.29 9.48
N GLY A 250 -12.63 9.27 10.17
CA GLY A 250 -11.94 10.26 11.00
C GLY A 250 -11.63 9.78 12.42
N GLU A 251 -11.70 8.46 12.65
CA GLU A 251 -11.38 7.80 13.94
C GLU A 251 -12.31 8.17 15.11
N LEU A 252 -13.45 8.83 14.85
CA LEU A 252 -14.48 9.09 15.87
C LEU A 252 -15.31 7.84 16.14
N ALA A 253 -15.54 7.50 17.41
CA ALA A 253 -16.42 6.40 17.78
C ALA A 253 -17.86 6.67 17.35
N HIS A 254 -18.55 5.65 16.86
CA HIS A 254 -19.94 5.75 16.44
C HIS A 254 -20.88 6.18 17.56
N GLU A 255 -20.63 5.71 18.79
CA GLU A 255 -21.39 6.11 19.97
C GLU A 255 -21.26 7.62 20.22
N ASP A 256 -20.05 8.17 20.13
CA ASP A 256 -19.80 9.61 20.33
C ASP A 256 -20.43 10.45 19.22
N VAL A 257 -20.35 9.98 17.98
CA VAL A 257 -21.00 10.63 16.82
C VAL A 257 -22.52 10.65 17.00
N LEU A 258 -23.11 9.52 17.40
CA LEU A 258 -24.55 9.43 17.62
C LEU A 258 -24.98 10.31 18.80
N ALA A 259 -24.24 10.28 19.91
CA ALA A 259 -24.47 11.15 21.06
C ALA A 259 -24.43 12.63 20.66
N ALA A 260 -23.43 13.06 19.88
CA ALA A 260 -23.33 14.44 19.42
C ALA A 260 -24.55 14.87 18.58
N ILE A 261 -24.99 14.04 17.63
CA ILE A 261 -26.19 14.32 16.83
C ILE A 261 -27.42 14.46 17.73
N LEU A 262 -27.61 13.54 18.66
CA LEU A 262 -28.75 13.51 19.57
C LEU A 262 -28.75 14.73 20.51
N THR A 263 -27.59 15.13 21.05
CA THR A 263 -27.39 16.38 21.80
C THR A 263 -27.82 17.59 20.97
N GLY A 264 -27.39 17.64 19.71
CA GLY A 264 -27.75 18.70 18.78
C GLY A 264 -29.27 18.82 18.59
N VAL A 265 -29.96 17.70 18.37
CA VAL A 265 -31.42 17.65 18.24
C VAL A 265 -32.11 18.09 19.54
N ALA A 266 -31.66 17.57 20.68
CA ALA A 266 -32.20 17.90 22.00
C ALA A 266 -32.03 19.39 22.36
N SER A 267 -30.87 19.99 22.01
CA SER A 267 -30.59 21.41 22.25
C SER A 267 -31.57 22.37 21.54
N ALA A 268 -32.21 21.90 20.46
CA ALA A 268 -33.22 22.64 19.72
C ALA A 268 -34.66 22.31 20.16
N GLY A 269 -34.83 21.52 21.22
CA GLY A 269 -36.13 21.20 21.82
C GLY A 269 -36.92 20.09 21.10
N LEU A 270 -36.27 19.28 20.26
CA LEU A 270 -36.90 18.12 19.62
C LEU A 270 -36.33 16.80 20.14
N ILE A 271 -37.06 15.72 19.87
CA ILE A 271 -36.61 14.36 20.14
C ILE A 271 -35.99 13.75 18.87
N ALA A 272 -34.98 12.92 19.05
CA ALA A 272 -34.38 12.11 18.00
C ALA A 272 -34.79 10.64 18.16
N ARG A 273 -34.99 9.95 17.04
CA ARG A 273 -35.23 8.50 17.01
C ARG A 273 -34.23 7.84 16.08
N VAL A 274 -33.57 6.79 16.55
CA VAL A 274 -32.50 6.11 15.79
C VAL A 274 -33.08 4.92 15.05
N VAL A 275 -32.76 4.81 13.77
CA VAL A 275 -33.20 3.72 12.90
C VAL A 275 -32.00 3.18 12.14
N LYS A 276 -31.83 1.85 12.10
CA LYS A 276 -30.84 1.19 11.26
C LYS A 276 -31.46 0.75 9.95
N VAL A 277 -30.87 1.17 8.83
CA VAL A 277 -31.32 0.85 7.47
C VAL A 277 -30.46 -0.28 6.93
N TYR A 278 -31.09 -1.41 6.63
CA TYR A 278 -30.39 -2.61 6.17
C TYR A 278 -30.37 -2.80 4.66
N HIS A 279 -31.38 -2.33 3.94
CA HIS A 279 -31.55 -2.60 2.50
C HIS A 279 -30.68 -1.73 1.59
N SER A 280 -29.84 -0.84 2.14
CA SER A 280 -28.87 -0.05 1.38
C SER A 280 -27.71 0.42 2.25
N ALA A 281 -26.53 0.53 1.64
CA ALA A 281 -25.36 1.19 2.21
C ALA A 281 -25.17 2.61 1.66
N ASP A 282 -25.98 3.05 0.69
CA ASP A 282 -25.89 4.39 0.11
C ASP A 282 -26.41 5.47 1.08
N CYS A 283 -25.63 6.52 1.33
CA CYS A 283 -25.95 7.56 2.31
C CYS A 283 -27.28 8.26 2.02
N ALA A 284 -27.56 8.55 0.75
CA ALA A 284 -28.78 9.24 0.35
C ALA A 284 -30.01 8.31 0.50
N ALA A 285 -29.87 7.03 0.14
CA ALA A 285 -30.90 6.02 0.37
C ALA A 285 -31.21 5.82 1.86
N ILE A 286 -30.17 5.77 2.71
CA ILE A 286 -30.31 5.68 4.17
C ILE A 286 -31.09 6.89 4.70
N GLY A 287 -30.68 8.11 4.34
CA GLY A 287 -31.38 9.34 4.73
C GLY A 287 -32.81 9.40 4.20
N TYR A 288 -33.05 8.94 2.97
CA TYR A 288 -34.36 8.90 2.34
C TYR A 288 -35.31 7.94 3.09
N ALA A 289 -34.86 6.73 3.42
CA ALA A 289 -35.62 5.77 4.21
C ALA A 289 -35.98 6.35 5.59
N GLY A 290 -35.03 7.01 6.26
CA GLY A 290 -35.27 7.71 7.52
C GLY A 290 -36.33 8.81 7.40
N ALA A 291 -36.28 9.62 6.35
CA ALA A 291 -37.22 10.71 6.13
C ALA A 291 -38.65 10.22 5.90
N GLN A 292 -38.83 9.04 5.29
CA GLN A 292 -40.16 8.44 5.14
C GLN A 292 -40.78 8.01 6.48
N LEU A 293 -39.94 7.60 7.43
CA LEU A 293 -40.33 7.17 8.78
C LEU A 293 -40.50 8.31 9.78
N SER A 294 -39.89 9.47 9.51
CA SER A 294 -39.91 10.62 10.40
C SER A 294 -41.29 11.31 10.45
N GLY A 295 -41.78 11.57 11.66
CA GLY A 295 -43.03 12.32 11.87
C GLY A 295 -42.97 13.78 11.43
N SER A 296 -41.80 14.41 11.41
CA SER A 296 -41.59 15.76 10.81
C SER A 296 -41.26 15.68 9.31
N GLY A 297 -40.93 14.49 8.81
CA GLY A 297 -40.36 14.28 7.50
C GLY A 297 -38.86 14.63 7.39
N ILE A 298 -38.18 15.04 8.47
CA ILE A 298 -36.74 15.30 8.47
C ILE A 298 -35.98 14.11 9.04
N ALA A 299 -34.89 13.73 8.36
CA ALA A 299 -33.97 12.71 8.84
C ALA A 299 -32.52 13.06 8.56
N ILE A 300 -31.61 12.48 9.35
CA ILE A 300 -30.18 12.46 9.09
C ILE A 300 -29.83 11.06 8.59
N GLY A 301 -29.30 10.94 7.39
CA GLY A 301 -28.68 9.72 6.91
C GLY A 301 -27.20 9.70 7.29
N LEU A 302 -26.70 8.59 7.84
CA LEU A 302 -25.33 8.46 8.33
C LEU A 302 -24.73 7.10 7.95
N GLN A 303 -23.66 7.11 7.16
CA GLN A 303 -22.86 5.91 6.89
C GLN A 303 -21.90 5.62 8.05
N SER A 304 -21.49 4.36 8.19
CA SER A 304 -20.48 3.92 9.16
C SER A 304 -19.16 4.67 9.02
N ARG A 305 -18.72 4.96 7.79
CA ARG A 305 -17.51 5.77 7.57
C ARG A 305 -17.65 7.25 8.00
N GLY A 306 -18.84 7.70 8.39
CA GLY A 306 -19.13 9.05 8.88
C GLY A 306 -19.73 10.01 7.85
N THR A 307 -19.90 9.61 6.59
CA THR A 307 -20.55 10.48 5.58
C THR A 307 -22.01 10.67 5.97
N ALA A 308 -22.51 11.90 5.90
CA ALA A 308 -23.86 12.21 6.36
C ALA A 308 -24.63 13.15 5.43
N VAL A 309 -25.95 13.15 5.57
CA VAL A 309 -26.87 14.00 4.81
C VAL A 309 -28.09 14.35 5.67
N ILE A 310 -28.57 15.60 5.60
CA ILE A 310 -29.89 15.98 6.14
C ILE A 310 -30.90 15.86 4.99
N GLN A 311 -31.88 14.98 5.16
CA GLN A 311 -32.87 14.64 4.15
C GLN A 311 -34.28 15.09 4.57
N LYS A 312 -35.14 15.33 3.57
CA LYS A 312 -36.52 15.76 3.75
C LYS A 312 -37.50 14.91 2.93
N LYS A 313 -38.60 14.52 3.57
CA LYS A 313 -39.71 13.82 2.92
C LYS A 313 -40.32 14.67 1.81
N GLY A 314 -40.52 14.07 0.64
CA GLY A 314 -41.01 14.73 -0.57
C GLY A 314 -39.91 15.24 -1.49
N TYR A 315 -38.64 15.15 -1.09
CA TYR A 315 -37.51 15.33 -2.02
C TYR A 315 -37.24 14.04 -2.79
N GLU A 316 -36.66 14.19 -3.98
CA GLU A 316 -36.10 13.08 -4.73
C GLU A 316 -34.95 12.43 -3.94
N PRO A 317 -34.69 11.12 -4.07
CA PRO A 317 -33.74 10.40 -3.22
C PRO A 317 -32.34 11.03 -3.12
N LEU A 318 -31.83 11.62 -4.20
CA LEU A 318 -30.50 12.26 -4.26
C LEU A 318 -30.50 13.77 -3.95
N HIS A 319 -31.66 14.39 -3.79
CA HIS A 319 -31.78 15.78 -3.34
C HIS A 319 -31.76 15.81 -1.81
N ASN A 320 -31.15 16.82 -1.20
CA ASN A 320 -31.00 16.93 0.25
C ASN A 320 -31.07 18.39 0.70
N LEU A 321 -31.23 18.61 2.01
CA LEU A 321 -31.15 19.94 2.62
C LEU A 321 -29.69 20.37 2.85
N GLU A 322 -28.88 19.46 3.40
CA GLU A 322 -27.45 19.67 3.63
C GLU A 322 -26.70 18.35 3.40
N LEU A 323 -25.49 18.44 2.83
CA LEU A 323 -24.62 17.29 2.56
C LEU A 323 -23.28 17.47 3.24
N PHE A 324 -22.79 16.40 3.85
CA PHE A 324 -21.49 16.32 4.53
C PHE A 324 -20.60 15.29 3.81
N PRO A 325 -20.04 15.66 2.64
CA PRO A 325 -19.44 14.68 1.73
C PRO A 325 -18.02 14.26 2.13
N GLN A 326 -17.35 15.01 3.01
CA GLN A 326 -15.97 14.77 3.44
C GLN A 326 -15.92 14.33 4.90
N SER A 327 -16.34 13.09 5.17
CA SER A 327 -16.31 12.51 6.51
C SER A 327 -14.95 12.51 7.24
N PRO A 328 -13.77 12.51 6.57
CA PRO A 328 -12.50 12.66 7.27
C PRO A 328 -12.31 14.02 7.98
N SER A 329 -13.04 15.05 7.54
CA SER A 329 -12.95 16.41 8.08
C SER A 329 -14.02 16.73 9.12
N LEU A 330 -14.92 15.79 9.42
CA LEU A 330 -16.02 16.01 10.36
C LEU A 330 -15.55 15.79 11.79
N ALA A 331 -15.87 16.73 12.68
CA ALA A 331 -15.64 16.62 14.12
C ALA A 331 -16.97 16.42 14.87
N LEU A 332 -16.91 16.03 16.15
CA LEU A 332 -18.11 15.89 16.99
C LEU A 332 -18.95 17.17 17.01
N ALA A 333 -18.32 18.34 17.06
CA ALA A 333 -19.01 19.63 16.97
C ALA A 333 -19.79 19.82 15.65
N THR A 334 -19.29 19.25 14.54
CA THR A 334 -19.99 19.26 13.25
C THR A 334 -21.22 18.38 13.29
N TYR A 335 -21.13 17.19 13.89
CA TYR A 335 -22.26 16.28 14.07
C TYR A 335 -23.32 16.85 15.01
N GLU A 336 -22.92 17.55 16.08
CA GLU A 336 -23.85 18.26 16.95
C GLU A 336 -24.56 19.41 16.23
N ALA A 337 -23.83 20.22 15.46
CA ALA A 337 -24.42 21.27 14.63
C ALA A 337 -25.40 20.69 13.59
N MET A 338 -25.08 19.54 13.00
CA MET A 338 -25.95 18.82 12.08
C MET A 338 -27.26 18.38 12.75
N GLY A 339 -27.19 17.81 13.97
CA GLY A 339 -28.37 17.49 14.78
C GLY A 339 -29.25 18.70 15.05
N ARG A 340 -28.63 19.82 15.45
CA ARG A 340 -29.32 21.09 15.69
C ARG A 340 -30.01 21.62 14.43
N ASN A 341 -29.32 21.64 13.29
CA ASN A 341 -29.91 22.10 12.02
C ASN A 341 -31.08 21.20 11.58
N ALA A 342 -30.94 19.88 11.68
CA ALA A 342 -32.02 18.94 11.37
C ALA A 342 -33.27 19.22 12.22
N ALA A 343 -33.10 19.51 13.51
CA ALA A 343 -34.20 19.88 14.38
C ALA A 343 -34.83 21.22 14.01
N LEU A 344 -34.03 22.24 13.66
CA LEU A 344 -34.54 23.53 13.19
C LEU A 344 -35.34 23.40 11.89
N TYR A 345 -34.90 22.56 10.94
CA TYR A 345 -35.68 22.24 9.75
C TYR A 345 -36.98 21.52 10.08
N ALA A 346 -36.98 20.60 11.06
CA ALA A 346 -38.18 19.90 11.51
C ALA A 346 -39.20 20.86 12.16
N LEU A 347 -38.73 21.97 12.75
CA LEU A 347 -39.55 23.07 13.24
C LEU A 347 -39.98 24.08 12.15
N GLY A 348 -39.64 23.81 10.87
CA GLY A 348 -39.98 24.69 9.75
C GLY A 348 -39.12 25.95 9.65
N GLN A 349 -37.98 26.00 10.34
CA GLN A 349 -37.04 27.12 10.29
C GLN A 349 -35.99 26.92 9.18
N ALA A 350 -35.31 28.01 8.82
CA ALA A 350 -34.23 28.02 7.83
C ALA A 350 -32.90 28.43 8.50
N PRO A 351 -32.22 27.50 9.20
CA PRO A 351 -30.93 27.78 9.80
C PRO A 351 -29.85 28.06 8.73
N PRO A 352 -28.78 28.79 9.08
CA PRO A 352 -27.59 28.83 8.24
C PRO A 352 -27.00 27.41 8.11
N PRO A 353 -26.60 26.96 6.91
CA PRO A 353 -25.99 25.65 6.71
C PRO A 353 -24.73 25.46 7.56
N VAL A 354 -24.50 24.24 8.02
CA VAL A 354 -23.32 23.91 8.82
C VAL A 354 -22.07 24.04 7.94
N ALA A 355 -21.07 24.77 8.43
CA ALA A 355 -19.80 24.91 7.73
C ALA A 355 -19.04 23.57 7.72
N VAL A 356 -18.54 23.16 6.55
CA VAL A 356 -17.74 21.94 6.37
C VAL A 356 -16.36 22.32 5.85
N GLN A 357 -15.31 21.76 6.46
CA GLN A 357 -13.95 21.95 5.99
C GLN A 357 -13.71 21.11 4.73
N VAL A 358 -13.22 21.77 3.67
CA VAL A 358 -12.83 21.13 2.42
C VAL A 358 -11.34 20.83 2.42
N ASP A 359 -10.98 19.56 2.33
CA ASP A 359 -9.61 19.08 2.13
C ASP A 359 -9.45 18.48 0.72
N ASN A 360 -8.77 19.22 -0.15
CA ASN A 360 -8.51 18.79 -1.53
C ASN A 360 -7.56 17.58 -1.62
N GLY A 361 -6.77 17.31 -0.57
CA GLY A 361 -5.87 16.16 -0.50
C GLY A 361 -6.53 14.89 0.06
N ALA A 362 -7.74 14.98 0.61
CA ALA A 362 -8.41 13.84 1.25
C ALA A 362 -8.58 12.66 0.31
N ARG A 363 -9.01 12.90 -0.94
CA ARG A 363 -9.23 11.84 -1.92
C ARG A 363 -7.93 11.10 -2.26
N LEU A 364 -6.84 11.83 -2.51
CA LEU A 364 -5.55 11.22 -2.83
C LEU A 364 -5.05 10.31 -1.72
N ARG A 365 -5.25 10.72 -0.45
CA ARG A 365 -4.78 9.98 0.71
C ARG A 365 -5.69 8.82 1.13
N LEU A 366 -7.00 8.97 0.96
CA LEU A 366 -7.99 8.12 1.63
C LEU A 366 -8.92 7.37 0.68
N ILE A 367 -8.76 7.45 -0.65
CA ILE A 367 -9.69 6.80 -1.59
C ILE A 367 -9.76 5.27 -1.38
N VAL A 368 -8.62 4.62 -1.14
CA VAL A 368 -8.56 3.18 -0.89
C VAL A 368 -9.28 2.83 0.40
N LYS A 369 -8.96 3.52 1.51
CA LYS A 369 -9.63 3.34 2.81
C LYS A 369 -11.15 3.57 2.69
N THR A 370 -11.55 4.61 1.97
CA THR A 370 -12.96 4.98 1.74
C THR A 370 -13.73 3.89 0.98
N ALA A 371 -13.11 3.30 -0.05
CA ALA A 371 -13.69 2.21 -0.83
C ALA A 371 -13.80 0.92 -0.01
N LEU A 372 -12.78 0.59 0.78
CA LEU A 372 -12.77 -0.59 1.65
C LEU A 372 -13.82 -0.50 2.77
N LEU A 373 -13.94 0.66 3.43
CA LEU A 373 -14.96 0.89 4.46
C LEU A 373 -16.38 0.78 3.88
N HIS A 374 -16.62 1.35 2.69
CA HIS A 374 -17.94 1.23 2.06
C HIS A 374 -18.23 -0.20 1.58
N LYS A 375 -17.22 -0.92 1.06
CA LYS A 375 -17.35 -2.35 0.75
C LYS A 375 -17.74 -3.16 1.99
N ARG A 376 -17.09 -2.92 3.14
CA ARG A 376 -17.43 -3.60 4.39
C ARG A 376 -18.86 -3.30 4.82
N GLU A 377 -19.33 -2.07 4.67
CA GLU A 377 -20.73 -1.71 4.96
C GLU A 377 -21.72 -2.40 4.00
N MET A 378 -21.38 -2.53 2.72
CA MET A 378 -22.20 -3.27 1.75
C MET A 378 -22.35 -4.76 2.08
N GLU A 379 -21.34 -5.38 2.71
CA GLU A 379 -21.41 -6.77 3.15
C GLU A 379 -22.48 -7.02 4.23
N GLU A 380 -22.92 -5.95 4.92
CA GLU A 380 -23.98 -6.01 5.94
C GLU A 380 -25.38 -5.67 5.38
N VAL A 381 -25.49 -5.40 4.07
CA VAL A 381 -26.78 -5.11 3.42
C VAL A 381 -27.66 -6.36 3.42
N LYS A 382 -28.91 -6.20 3.88
CA LYS A 382 -29.91 -7.27 3.99
C LYS A 382 -31.24 -6.76 3.47
N ASP A 383 -31.98 -7.62 2.78
CA ASP A 383 -33.34 -7.34 2.33
C ASP A 383 -34.32 -7.45 3.52
N GLN A 384 -34.32 -6.42 4.37
CA GLN A 384 -35.20 -6.31 5.52
C GLN A 384 -35.64 -4.85 5.75
N PRO A 385 -36.82 -4.64 6.38
CA PRO A 385 -37.27 -3.30 6.72
C PRO A 385 -36.29 -2.62 7.71
N PRO A 386 -36.29 -1.27 7.76
CA PRO A 386 -35.51 -0.55 8.78
C PRO A 386 -35.93 -0.95 10.20
N VAL A 387 -34.95 -1.05 11.09
CA VAL A 387 -35.12 -1.48 12.49
C VAL A 387 -34.92 -0.29 13.40
N GLU A 388 -35.80 -0.10 14.38
CA GLU A 388 -35.66 0.93 15.40
C GLU A 388 -34.60 0.52 16.42
N MET A 389 -33.77 1.48 16.81
CA MET A 389 -32.67 1.27 17.74
C MET A 389 -32.91 2.02 19.03
N LEU A 390 -32.73 1.33 20.16
CA LEU A 390 -32.56 1.97 21.47
C LEU A 390 -31.08 2.34 21.61
N PHE A 391 -30.80 3.62 21.84
CA PHE A 391 -29.48 4.09 22.21
C PHE A 391 -29.48 4.53 23.67
N ASN A 392 -28.72 3.83 24.52
CA ASN A 392 -28.59 4.15 25.94
C ASN A 392 -27.69 5.38 26.12
N TRP A 393 -28.32 6.55 26.12
CA TRP A 393 -27.69 7.86 26.22
C TRP A 393 -28.61 8.81 26.99
N GLU A 394 -28.03 9.59 27.91
CA GLU A 394 -28.71 10.68 28.61
C GLU A 394 -28.12 12.02 28.17
N PRO A 395 -28.94 13.02 27.84
CA PRO A 395 -28.45 14.35 27.50
C PRO A 395 -27.87 15.08 28.71
N ASP A 396 -26.63 15.57 28.60
CA ASP A 396 -26.08 16.61 29.48
C ASP A 396 -26.62 17.99 29.05
N VAL A 397 -27.93 18.20 29.17
CA VAL A 397 -28.56 19.47 28.81
C VAL A 397 -28.95 20.19 30.10
N ALA A 398 -28.24 21.29 30.39
CA ALA A 398 -28.41 22.14 31.57
C ALA A 398 -29.69 23.00 31.53
#